data_AF-A0A382UJN0-F1
#
_entry.id   AF-A0A382UJN0-F1
#
_cell.length_a   1.000
_cell.length_b   1.000
_cell.length_c   1.000
_cell.angle_alpha   90.00
_cell.angle_beta   90.00
_cell.angle_gamma   90.00
#
_symmetry.space_group_name_H-M   'P 1'
#
loop_
_entity.id
_entity.type
_entity.pdbx_description
1 polymer ?
#
loop_
_entity_poly.entity_id
_entity_poly.type
_entity_poly.pdbx_seq_one_letter_code
_entity_poly.pdbx_strand_id
1 'polypeptide(L)'
;DAAQVNTFQSPASRENPMLEEFYYVNDRERTAHFRHGQKAAAAFCDGHVGQAGFEKGSIDDRMTNQWVGRLPGELLRDAPVEP
;
A
#
# COMPACT_ATOMS: atom_id res chain seq x y z
N ASP A 1 6.67 1.30 1.55
CA ASP A 1 5.96 2.05 2.61
C ASP A 1 4.46 1.81 2.50
N ALA A 2 3.82 1.46 3.62
CA ALA A 2 2.37 1.32 3.67
C ALA A 2 1.74 2.72 3.74
N ALA A 3 0.66 2.93 3.01
CA ALA A 3 0.06 4.26 2.90
C ALA A 3 -1.42 4.22 2.54
N GLN A 4 -2.14 5.29 2.87
CA GLN A 4 -3.52 5.51 2.45
C GLN A 4 -3.76 6.97 2.06
N VAL A 5 -4.83 7.21 1.31
CA VAL A 5 -5.38 8.56 1.15
C VAL A 5 -6.38 8.81 2.28
N ASN A 6 -5.97 9.67 3.22
CA ASN A 6 -6.79 10.10 4.35
C ASN A 6 -7.69 11.27 3.93
N THR A 7 -8.97 11.19 4.30
CA THR A 7 -9.98 12.23 4.03
C THR A 7 -10.84 12.54 5.26
N PHE A 8 -10.44 12.09 6.45
CA PHE A 8 -11.29 12.10 7.65
C PHE A 8 -10.60 12.64 8.90
N GLN A 9 -9.27 12.64 8.98
CA GLN A 9 -8.53 13.13 10.13
C GLN A 9 -7.91 14.49 9.85
N SER A 10 -8.34 15.53 10.56
CA SER A 10 -7.77 16.88 10.43
C SER A 10 -6.24 16.88 10.48
N PRO A 11 -5.54 17.59 9.57
CA PRO A 11 -6.08 18.56 8.60
C PRO A 11 -6.59 17.96 7.28
N ALA A 12 -6.63 16.64 7.15
CA ALA A 12 -7.21 15.97 5.98
C ALA A 12 -8.74 16.08 5.98
N SER A 13 -9.31 16.30 4.80
CA SER A 13 -10.75 16.29 4.55
C SER A 13 -11.06 15.71 3.17
N ARG A 14 -12.34 15.67 2.77
CA ARG A 14 -12.71 15.26 1.41
C ARG A 14 -12.21 16.25 0.35
N GLU A 15 -12.19 17.53 0.69
CA GLU A 15 -11.76 18.64 -0.15
C GLU A 15 -10.23 18.87 -0.08
N ASN A 16 -9.59 18.36 0.98
CA ASN A 16 -8.15 18.41 1.19
C ASN A 16 -7.63 17.00 1.56
N PRO A 17 -7.63 16.04 0.62
CA PRO A 17 -7.10 14.70 0.87
C PRO A 17 -5.61 14.77 1.17
N MET A 18 -5.15 13.96 2.13
CA MET A 18 -3.73 13.92 2.52
C MET A 18 -3.19 12.50 2.46
N LEU A 19 -1.91 12.38 2.16
CA LEU A 19 -1.19 11.12 2.26
C LEU A 19 -0.91 10.82 3.73
N GLU A 20 -1.25 9.60 4.14
CA GLU A 20 -0.89 9.05 5.45
C GLU A 20 -0.05 7.79 5.24
N GLU A 21 1.09 7.72 5.91
CA GLU A 21 2.01 6.58 5.86
C GLU A 21 2.08 5.90 7.23
N PHE A 22 2.22 4.57 7.21
CA PHE A 22 2.24 3.74 8.42
C PHE A 22 3.17 2.52 8.25
N TYR A 23 3.42 1.82 9.36
CA TYR A 23 4.49 0.81 9.45
C TYR A 23 4.02 -0.64 9.32
N TYR A 24 2.71 -0.89 9.21
CA TYR A 24 2.17 -2.25 9.18
C TYR A 24 1.32 -2.48 7.92
N VAL A 25 1.26 -3.74 7.50
CA VAL A 25 0.31 -4.23 6.50
C VAL A 25 -0.37 -5.47 7.06
N ASN A 26 -1.63 -5.70 6.70
CA ASN A 26 -2.34 -6.93 7.04
C ASN A 26 -3.36 -7.27 5.95
N ASP A 27 -4.24 -8.24 6.23
CA ASP A 27 -5.27 -8.71 5.31
C ASP A 27 -6.31 -7.63 4.91
N ARG A 28 -6.49 -6.62 5.75
CA ARG A 28 -7.40 -5.49 5.56
C ARG A 28 -6.67 -4.24 5.06
N GLU A 29 -5.65 -3.81 5.80
CA GLU A 29 -4.80 -2.67 5.52
C GLU A 29 -3.60 -3.08 4.66
N ARG A 30 -3.88 -3.26 3.37
CA ARG A 30 -2.90 -3.75 2.36
C ARG A 30 -2.47 -2.69 1.36
N THR A 31 -2.59 -1.42 1.71
CA THR A 31 -2.29 -0.31 0.80
C THR A 31 -0.86 0.18 0.98
N ALA A 32 -0.22 0.54 -0.14
CA ALA A 32 1.16 0.98 -0.18
C ALA A 32 1.33 2.18 -1.12
N HIS A 33 2.43 2.90 -0.89
CA HIS A 33 2.87 4.01 -1.71
C HIS A 33 3.88 3.52 -2.77
N PHE A 34 3.55 3.69 -4.06
CA PHE A 34 4.34 3.21 -5.20
C PHE A 34 5.21 4.32 -5.81
N ARG A 35 6.08 4.94 -4.99
CA ARG A 35 6.83 6.18 -5.30
C ARG A 35 7.95 6.00 -6.34
N HIS A 36 8.58 4.84 -6.43
CA HIS A 36 9.82 4.64 -7.20
C HIS A 36 9.58 3.81 -8.44
N GLY A 37 9.37 4.49 -9.58
CA GLY A 37 9.05 3.80 -10.84
C GLY A 37 7.74 3.01 -10.76
N GLN A 38 6.76 3.55 -10.02
CA GLN A 38 5.46 2.90 -9.78
C GLN A 38 5.57 1.55 -9.06
N LYS A 39 6.59 1.42 -8.19
CA LYS A 39 6.81 0.26 -7.32
C LYS A 39 6.96 0.69 -5.87
N ALA A 40 6.55 -0.19 -4.96
CA ALA A 40 6.78 -0.07 -3.52
C ALA A 40 8.02 -0.90 -3.14
N ALA A 41 8.83 -0.37 -2.23
CA ALA A 41 9.83 -1.18 -1.54
C ALA A 41 9.13 -2.03 -0.46
N ALA A 42 9.44 -3.33 -0.43
CA ALA A 42 8.87 -4.29 0.51
C ALA A 42 10.00 -5.05 1.22
N ALA A 43 9.94 -5.08 2.55
CA ALA A 43 10.79 -5.92 3.38
C ALA A 43 10.05 -7.20 3.73
N PHE A 44 10.71 -8.35 3.54
CA PHE A 44 10.12 -9.67 3.71
C PHE A 44 10.67 -10.35 4.97
N CYS A 45 9.93 -11.35 5.48
CA CYS A 45 10.24 -12.03 6.74
C CYS A 45 11.55 -12.85 6.72
N ASP A 46 12.03 -13.25 5.55
CA ASP A 46 13.33 -13.90 5.34
C ASP A 46 14.51 -12.90 5.28
N GLY A 47 14.23 -11.60 5.45
CA GLY A 47 15.20 -10.53 5.47
C GLY A 47 15.53 -9.90 4.12
N HIS A 48 14.92 -10.36 3.01
CA HIS A 48 15.15 -9.72 1.71
C HIS A 48 14.35 -8.42 1.55
N VAL A 49 14.86 -7.52 0.70
CA VAL A 49 14.14 -6.33 0.25
C VAL A 49 13.88 -6.46 -1.24
N GLY A 50 12.61 -6.37 -1.61
CA GLY A 50 12.15 -6.46 -2.99
C GLY A 50 11.38 -5.21 -3.43
N GLN A 51 11.03 -5.18 -4.70
CA GLN A 51 10.11 -4.18 -5.26
C GLN A 51 8.81 -4.86 -5.69
N ALA A 52 7.68 -4.32 -5.23
CA ALA A 52 6.35 -4.81 -5.58
C ALA A 52 5.60 -3.81 -6.46
N GLY A 53 4.87 -4.33 -7.45
CA GLY A 53 3.85 -3.56 -8.18
C GLY A 53 2.54 -3.47 -7.41
N PHE A 54 1.55 -2.78 -7.97
CA PHE A 54 0.21 -2.66 -7.40
C PHE A 54 -0.81 -3.59 -8.09
N GLU A 55 -1.86 -3.95 -7.37
CA GLU A 55 -3.01 -4.68 -7.91
C GLU A 55 -3.71 -3.83 -8.99
N LYS A 56 -4.04 -4.41 -10.14
CA LYS A 56 -4.61 -3.66 -11.26
C LYS A 56 -5.95 -3.01 -10.85
N GLY A 57 -6.10 -1.72 -11.17
CA GLY A 57 -7.31 -0.96 -10.82
C GLY A 57 -7.47 -0.68 -9.33
N SER A 58 -6.41 -0.84 -8.53
CA SER A 58 -6.45 -0.54 -7.09
C SER A 58 -5.94 0.85 -6.71
N ILE A 59 -5.43 1.63 -7.67
CA ILE A 59 -4.96 2.99 -7.42
C ILE A 59 -6.11 3.87 -6.97
N ASP A 60 -5.89 4.61 -5.89
CA ASP A 60 -6.84 5.55 -5.32
C ASP A 60 -6.98 6.78 -6.23
N ASP A 61 -8.20 7.04 -6.70
CA ASP A 61 -8.51 8.10 -7.64
C ASP A 61 -8.53 9.49 -6.99
N ARG A 62 -8.66 9.55 -5.66
CA ARG A 62 -8.67 10.82 -4.90
C ARG A 62 -7.32 11.55 -4.97
N MET A 63 -6.22 10.81 -5.17
CA MET A 63 -4.86 11.36 -5.33
C MET A 63 -4.05 10.53 -6.33
N THR A 64 -4.49 10.43 -7.59
CA THR A 64 -3.89 9.52 -8.60
C THR A 64 -2.37 9.68 -8.78
N ASN A 65 -1.85 10.91 -8.66
CA ASN A 65 -0.42 11.21 -8.81
C ASN A 65 0.44 10.72 -7.62
N GLN A 66 -0.17 10.34 -6.50
CA GLN A 66 0.53 9.77 -5.34
C GLN A 66 0.72 8.26 -5.46
N TRP A 67 0.08 7.60 -6.43
CA TRP A 67 0.24 6.16 -6.64
C TRP A 67 0.05 5.38 -5.34
N VAL A 68 -1.05 5.63 -4.63
CA VAL A 68 -1.47 4.83 -3.49
C VAL A 68 -2.42 3.77 -4.00
N GLY A 69 -2.16 2.51 -3.69
CA GLY A 69 -3.00 1.39 -4.13
C GLY A 69 -2.79 0.15 -3.29
N ARG A 70 -3.39 -0.97 -3.69
CA ARG A 70 -3.25 -2.24 -2.94
C ARG A 70 -2.02 -3.01 -3.41
N LEU A 71 -1.30 -3.59 -2.45
CA LEU A 71 -0.34 -4.66 -2.72
C LEU A 71 -1.09 -5.88 -3.31
N PRO A 72 -0.46 -6.61 -4.26
CA PRO A 72 -0.97 -7.88 -4.76
C PRO A 72 -1.30 -8.85 -3.61
N GLY A 73 -2.47 -9.50 -3.71
CA GLY A 73 -2.92 -10.40 -2.64
C GLY A 73 -1.97 -11.56 -2.35
N GLU A 74 -1.20 -11.99 -3.35
CA GLU A 74 -0.17 -13.04 -3.22
C GLU A 74 0.99 -12.66 -2.29
N LEU A 75 1.29 -11.38 -2.09
CA LEU A 75 2.34 -10.92 -1.18
C LEU A 75 1.96 -10.97 0.29
N LEU A 76 0.66 -11.04 0.58
CA LEU A 76 0.11 -11.01 1.96
C LEU A 76 -0.59 -12.31 2.35
N ARG A 77 -0.61 -13.28 1.43
CA ARG A 77 -1.11 -14.62 1.73
C ARG A 77 0.04 -15.44 2.28
N ASP A 78 -0.18 -16.01 3.46
CA ASP A 78 0.44 -17.28 3.78
C ASP A 78 -0.14 -18.28 2.78
N ALA A 79 0.66 -18.79 1.85
CA ALA A 79 0.31 -20.08 1.26
C ALA A 79 0.15 -21.04 2.46
N PRO A 80 -0.94 -21.83 2.54
CA PRO A 80 -1.03 -22.82 3.59
C PRO A 80 0.23 -23.69 3.48
N VAL A 81 1.08 -23.60 4.50
CA VAL A 81 2.16 -24.57 4.68
C VAL A 81 1.43 -25.88 4.95
N GLU A 82 1.45 -26.81 4.00
CA GLU A 82 0.94 -28.14 4.25
C GLU A 82 1.67 -28.70 5.49
N PRO A 83 0.93 -29.28 6.45
CA PRO A 83 1.46 -29.70 7.75
C PRO A 83 2.54 -30.78 7.65
#